data_AF-Q05JL0-F1
#
_entry.id   AF-Q05JL0-F1
#
_cell.length_a   1.000
_cell.length_b   1.000
_cell.length_c   1.000
_cell.angle_alpha   90.00
_cell.angle_beta   90.00
_cell.angle_gamma   90.00
#
_symmetry.space_group_name_H-M   'P 1'
#
loop_
_entity.id
_entity.type
_entity.pdbx_description
1 polymer ?
#
loop_
_entity_poly.entity_id
_entity_poly.type
_entity_poly.pdbx_seq_one_letter_code
_entity_poly.pdbx_strand_id
1 'polypeptide(L)'
;STNVYCDNTINQEKSNVLTVFDINKPDAAPREITFEKKVVHMEFNKDGDEVWISLWDKDGEVVILDDKTLEIKARVKGLYTP
;
A
#
# COMPACT_ATOMS: atom_id res chain seq x y z
N SER A 1 5.60 0.79 13.42
CA SER A 1 6.12 0.20 12.18
C SER A 1 7.64 0.28 12.09
N THR A 2 8.29 -0.75 11.52
CA THR A 2 9.66 -0.66 10.97
C THR A 2 9.65 -0.55 9.44
N ASN A 3 8.45 -0.51 8.84
CA ASN A 3 8.27 -0.43 7.41
C ASN A 3 8.29 1.02 6.93
N VAL A 4 8.90 1.23 5.78
CA VAL A 4 8.72 2.43 4.98
C VAL A 4 8.01 2.02 3.69
N TYR A 5 6.86 2.62 3.45
CA TYR A 5 6.02 2.32 2.29
C TYR A 5 6.32 3.32 1.18
N CYS A 6 6.32 2.84 -0.07
CA CYS A 6 6.44 3.65 -1.28
C CYS A 6 5.44 3.16 -2.31
N ASP A 7 4.54 4.04 -2.75
CA ASP A 7 3.70 3.81 -3.91
C ASP A 7 4.49 4.09 -5.19
N ASN A 8 4.18 3.33 -6.24
CA ASN A 8 4.81 3.51 -7.55
C ASN A 8 3.83 4.11 -8.56
N THR A 9 2.87 4.92 -8.11
CA THR A 9 1.64 5.33 -8.82
C THR A 9 1.82 5.70 -10.31
N ILE A 10 2.88 6.43 -10.63
CA ILE A 10 3.16 6.94 -11.98
C ILE A 10 4.20 6.10 -12.75
N ASN A 11 4.68 5.00 -12.19
CA ASN A 11 5.59 4.07 -12.85
C ASN A 11 4.84 3.27 -13.93
N GLN A 12 5.40 3.21 -15.14
CA GLN A 12 4.74 2.57 -16.29
C GLN A 12 4.58 1.05 -16.14
N GLU A 13 5.46 0.37 -15.40
CA GLU A 13 5.45 -1.09 -15.25
C GLU A 13 4.98 -1.54 -13.87
N LYS A 14 5.11 -0.67 -12.86
CA LYS A 14 4.87 -1.01 -11.45
C LYS A 14 3.81 -0.16 -10.77
N SER A 15 2.97 0.58 -11.50
CA SER A 15 1.94 1.45 -10.89
C SER A 15 0.99 0.78 -9.90
N ASN A 16 0.83 -0.54 -9.98
CA ASN A 16 0.02 -1.36 -9.09
C ASN A 16 0.83 -2.06 -7.98
N VAL A 17 2.08 -1.65 -7.75
CA VAL A 17 2.98 -2.26 -6.75
C VAL A 17 3.19 -1.30 -5.58
N LEU A 18 2.94 -1.78 -4.37
CA LEU A 18 3.39 -1.17 -3.12
C LEU A 18 4.75 -1.74 -2.74
N THR A 19 5.77 -0.89 -2.66
CA THR A 19 7.11 -1.28 -2.23
C THR A 19 7.28 -1.02 -0.73
N VAL A 20 7.81 -2.00 0.01
CA VAL A 20 7.97 -1.96 1.47
C VAL A 20 9.43 -2.20 1.84
N PHE A 21 10.06 -1.19 2.43
CA PHE A 21 11.44 -1.23 2.94
C PHE A 21 11.45 -1.45 4.46
N ASP A 22 12.53 -2.01 5.00
CA ASP A 22 12.76 -2.13 6.45
C ASP A 22 13.78 -1.07 6.90
N ILE A 23 13.37 -0.16 7.78
CA ILE A 23 14.23 0.91 8.31
C ILE A 23 15.48 0.37 9.01
N ASN A 24 15.41 -0.85 9.56
CA ASN A 24 16.54 -1.48 10.24
C ASN A 24 17.50 -2.18 9.27
N LYS A 25 17.12 -2.34 8.00
CA LYS A 25 17.89 -3.03 6.96
C LYS A 25 17.83 -2.25 5.64
N PRO A 26 18.35 -1.01 5.59
CA PRO A 26 18.21 -0.12 4.43
C PRO A 26 18.84 -0.67 3.14
N ASP A 27 19.84 -1.55 3.24
CA ASP A 27 20.52 -2.16 2.09
C ASP A 27 19.87 -3.47 1.60
N ALA A 28 18.86 -3.99 2.32
CA ALA A 28 18.17 -5.21 1.91
C ALA A 28 17.23 -4.94 0.73
N ALA A 29 16.99 -5.97 -0.09
CA ALA A 29 15.97 -5.89 -1.13
C ALA A 29 14.59 -5.61 -0.50
N PRO A 30 13.76 -4.73 -1.11
CA PRO A 30 12.44 -4.44 -0.59
C PRO A 30 11.49 -5.63 -0.81
N ARG A 31 10.40 -5.63 -0.04
CA ARG A 31 9.23 -6.47 -0.33
C ARG A 31 8.32 -5.72 -1.30
N GLU A 32 7.71 -6.43 -2.23
CA GLU A 32 6.74 -5.87 -3.18
C GLU A 32 5.40 -6.58 -3.03
N ILE A 33 4.32 -5.81 -2.97
CA ILE A 33 2.94 -6.31 -2.95
C ILE A 33 2.24 -5.77 -4.19
N THR A 34 1.75 -6.68 -5.03
CA THR A 34 1.06 -6.33 -6.28
C THR A 34 -0.45 -6.34 -6.07
N PHE A 35 -1.11 -5.29 -6.54
CA PHE A 35 -2.57 -5.12 -6.52
C PHE A 35 -3.15 -5.14 -7.94
N GLU A 36 -4.48 -5.18 -8.04
CA GLU A 36 -5.19 -5.19 -9.33
C GLU A 36 -5.26 -3.80 -9.99
N LYS A 37 -5.10 -2.74 -9.19
CA LYS A 37 -5.26 -1.33 -9.56
C LYS A 37 -4.05 -0.53 -9.12
N LYS A 38 -3.94 0.71 -9.61
CA LYS A 38 -2.84 1.60 -9.23
C LYS A 38 -2.87 1.85 -7.73
N VAL A 39 -1.75 1.62 -7.05
CA VAL A 39 -1.60 1.99 -5.65
C VAL A 39 -1.27 3.47 -5.61
N VAL A 40 -1.98 4.26 -4.81
CA VAL A 40 -1.64 5.66 -4.53
C VAL A 40 -1.81 5.95 -3.06
N HIS A 41 -0.80 6.59 -2.48
CA HIS A 41 -0.79 7.08 -1.11
C HIS A 41 -1.07 6.02 -0.02
N MET A 42 -0.50 6.25 1.15
CA MET A 42 -0.59 5.35 2.29
C MET A 42 -0.75 6.21 3.54
N GLU A 43 -1.69 5.85 4.40
CA GLU A 43 -1.92 6.55 5.66
C GLU A 43 -2.06 5.55 6.80
N PHE A 44 -1.50 5.86 7.97
CA PHE A 44 -1.62 5.00 9.14
C PHE A 44 -2.89 5.29 9.92
N ASN A 45 -3.44 4.25 10.57
CA ASN A 45 -4.43 4.46 11.61
C ASN A 45 -3.79 5.10 12.87
N LYS A 46 -4.62 5.47 13.85
CA LYS A 46 -4.16 6.11 15.09
C LYS A 46 -3.12 5.30 15.87
N ASP A 47 -3.28 3.98 15.89
CA ASP A 47 -2.41 3.08 16.67
C ASP A 47 -1.11 2.73 15.92
N GLY A 48 -1.03 3.08 14.63
CA GLY A 48 0.14 2.85 13.79
C GLY A 48 0.39 1.36 13.48
N ASP A 49 -0.64 0.52 13.58
CA ASP A 49 -0.58 -0.92 13.33
C ASP A 49 -1.32 -1.35 12.05
N GLU A 50 -2.00 -0.40 11.40
CA GLU A 50 -2.60 -0.57 10.08
C GLU A 50 -2.06 0.48 9.11
N VAL A 51 -1.83 0.08 7.87
CA VAL A 51 -1.58 0.99 6.75
C VAL A 51 -2.73 0.88 5.76
N TRP A 52 -3.31 2.03 5.42
CA TRP A 52 -4.45 2.17 4.54
C TRP A 52 -3.95 2.71 3.21
N ILE A 53 -4.17 1.96 2.13
CA ILE A 53 -3.70 2.31 0.79
C ILE A 53 -4.89 2.55 -0.13
N SER A 54 -4.78 3.54 -1.02
CA SER A 54 -5.81 3.76 -2.04
C SER A 54 -5.46 2.96 -3.29
N LEU A 55 -6.43 2.19 -3.79
CA LEU A 55 -6.40 1.63 -5.13
C LEU A 55 -7.17 2.58 -6.05
N TRP A 56 -6.43 3.39 -6.80
CA TRP A 56 -6.95 4.45 -7.64
C TRP A 56 -7.49 3.89 -8.96
N ASP A 57 -8.80 3.97 -9.13
CA ASP A 57 -9.55 3.65 -10.34
C ASP A 57 -10.95 4.30 -10.29
N LYS A 58 -11.68 4.32 -11.40
CA LYS A 58 -13.10 4.70 -11.41
C LYS A 58 -13.93 3.81 -10.48
N ASP A 59 -13.58 2.53 -10.35
CA ASP A 59 -14.15 1.59 -9.38
C ASP A 59 -13.19 1.34 -8.20
N GLY A 60 -12.58 2.40 -7.67
CA GLY A 60 -11.57 2.36 -6.62
C GLY A 60 -12.02 1.75 -5.29
N GLU A 61 -11.03 1.46 -4.46
CA GLU A 61 -11.19 0.94 -3.09
C GLU A 61 -10.03 1.37 -2.19
N VAL A 62 -10.24 1.34 -0.88
CA VAL A 62 -9.16 1.41 0.11
C VAL A 62 -8.90 0.01 0.64
N VAL A 63 -7.63 -0.39 0.66
CA VAL A 63 -7.20 -1.67 1.25
C VAL A 63 -6.48 -1.38 2.55
N ILE A 64 -6.85 -2.10 3.61
CA ILE A 64 -6.24 -1.98 4.93
C ILE A 64 -5.33 -3.19 5.11
N LEU A 65 -4.04 -2.95 5.30
CA LEU A 65 -3.04 -3.97 5.61
C LEU A 65 -2.70 -3.93 7.09
N ASP A 66 -2.43 -5.10 7.66
CA ASP A 66 -1.72 -5.22 8.93
C ASP A 66 -0.25 -4.83 8.72
N ASP A 67 0.25 -3.83 9.47
CA ASP A 67 1.61 -3.32 9.30
C ASP A 67 2.68 -4.40 9.58
N LYS A 68 2.42 -5.31 10.51
CA LYS A 68 3.43 -6.30 10.93
C LYS A 68 3.56 -7.44 9.93
N THR A 69 2.43 -7.97 9.48
CA THR A 69 2.35 -9.16 8.63
C THR A 69 2.27 -8.82 7.14
N LEU A 70 1.85 -7.60 6.80
CA LEU A 70 1.51 -7.15 5.44
C LEU A 70 0.31 -7.89 4.82
N GLU A 71 -0.49 -8.59 5.64
CA GLU A 71 -1.71 -9.26 5.19
C GLU A 71 -2.89 -8.26 5.10
N ILE A 72 -3.81 -8.53 4.18
CA ILE A 72 -5.03 -7.71 4.02
C ILE A 72 -5.98 -7.98 5.18
N LYS A 73 -6.25 -6.96 5.99
CA LYS A 73 -7.25 -7.02 7.08
C LYS A 73 -8.65 -6.74 6.57
N ALA A 74 -8.79 -5.75 5.68
CA ALA A 74 -10.09 -5.30 5.21
C ALA A 74 -10.00 -4.56 3.86
N ARG A 75 -11.17 -4.38 3.23
CA ARG A 75 -11.34 -3.61 2.01
C ARG A 75 -12.58 -2.72 2.13
N VAL A 76 -12.44 -1.46 1.78
CA VAL A 76 -13.53 -0.49 1.68
C VAL A 76 -13.79 -0.22 0.20
N LYS A 77 -14.86 -0.80 -0.33
CA LYS A 77 -15.20 -0.79 -1.76
C LYS A 77 -16.22 0.31 -2.11
N GLY A 78 -16.37 0.57 -3.40
CA GLY A 78 -17.37 1.52 -3.92
C GLY A 78 -16.92 2.97 -3.83
N LEU A 79 -15.61 3.22 -3.81
CA LEU A 79 -15.03 4.55 -3.80
C LEU A 79 -14.75 4.97 -5.23
N TYR A 80 -15.63 5.82 -5.77
CA TYR A 80 -15.39 6.41 -7.08
C TYR A 80 -14.28 7.46 -6.96
N THR A 81 -13.16 7.22 -7.65
CA THR A 81 -12.06 8.19 -7.74
C THR A 81 -11.87 8.60 -9.20
N PRO A 82 -11.86 9.91 -9.51
CA PRO A 82 -11.78 10.40 -10.89
C PRO A 82 -10.43 10.10 -11.56
#